data_AF-A0A550I6K1-F1
#
_entry.id   AF-A0A550I6K1-F1
#
_cell.length_a   1.000
_cell.length_b   1.000
_cell.length_c   1.000
_cell.angle_alpha   90.00
_cell.angle_beta   90.00
_cell.angle_gamma   90.00
#
_symmetry.space_group_name_H-M   'P 1'
#
loop_
_entity.id
_entity.type
_entity.pdbx_description
1 polymer ?
#
loop_
_entity_poly.entity_id
_entity_poly.type
_entity_poly.pdbx_seq_one_letter_code
_entity_poly.pdbx_strand_id
1 'polypeptide(L)'
;MANILDIFSTHTGERLLRRSVAVCNISKDKIHNGFILALPTILAIMKKEKSLEKIETGDLIHFIEEEDIINTGEKVLHDLLEEEHLEKLKDFGALIGIEHENFVQILHLTSGFLSVLINEILKKDTNLQFNEVVKNLTGEENNLNRKFTQVLVKNSDSPGIVDSAEQISLNRDNDKDDESILGGFTGGR
;
A
#
# COMPACT_ATOMS: atom_id res chain seq x y z
N MET A 1 9.70 -2.08 -11.29
CA MET A 1 10.25 -1.33 -10.12
C MET A 1 9.10 -1.14 -9.16
N ALA A 2 9.12 -1.79 -8.00
CA ALA A 2 7.98 -1.75 -7.09
C ALA A 2 7.95 -0.41 -6.35
N ASN A 3 6.82 0.29 -6.37
CA ASN A 3 6.56 1.51 -5.61
C ASN A 3 5.26 1.35 -4.81
N ILE A 4 4.96 2.31 -3.93
CA ILE A 4 3.80 2.25 -3.04
C ILE A 4 2.46 2.06 -3.77
N LEU A 5 2.31 2.55 -5.01
CA LEU A 5 1.08 2.40 -5.79
C LEU A 5 0.89 0.99 -6.35
N ASP A 6 1.95 0.17 -6.42
CA ASP A 6 1.84 -1.22 -6.88
C ASP A 6 1.02 -2.08 -5.90
N ILE A 7 0.72 -1.56 -4.71
CA ILE A 7 -0.24 -2.18 -3.79
C ILE A 7 -1.61 -2.41 -4.43
N PHE A 8 -2.06 -1.54 -5.34
CA PHE A 8 -3.37 -1.68 -5.99
C PHE A 8 -3.42 -2.86 -6.97
N SER A 9 -2.28 -3.47 -7.28
CA SER A 9 -2.18 -4.72 -8.02
C SER A 9 -2.25 -5.96 -7.11
N THR A 10 -2.53 -5.79 -5.81
CA THR A 10 -2.52 -6.87 -4.80
C THR A 10 -3.86 -7.02 -4.06
N HIS A 11 -4.07 -8.17 -3.41
CA HIS A 11 -5.23 -8.39 -2.53
C HIS A 11 -5.28 -7.42 -1.36
N THR A 12 -4.13 -7.05 -0.80
CA THR A 12 -4.05 -6.05 0.26
C THR A 12 -4.55 -4.68 -0.23
N GLY A 13 -4.22 -4.29 -1.45
CA GLY A 13 -4.75 -3.07 -2.07
C GLY A 13 -6.27 -3.13 -2.25
N GLU A 14 -6.80 -4.26 -2.73
CA GLU A 14 -8.26 -4.43 -2.88
C GLU A 14 -8.99 -4.41 -1.53
N ARG A 15 -8.41 -5.03 -0.48
CA ARG A 15 -8.94 -4.99 0.89
C ARG A 15 -8.93 -3.57 1.44
N LEU A 16 -7.83 -2.83 1.25
CA LEU A 16 -7.74 -1.42 1.63
C LEU A 16 -8.80 -0.59 0.93
N LEU A 17 -8.94 -0.70 -0.40
CA LEU A 17 -9.96 0.03 -1.16
C LEU A 17 -11.37 -0.29 -0.66
N ARG A 18 -11.70 -1.57 -0.43
CA ARG A 18 -13.00 -1.98 0.08
C ARG A 18 -13.27 -1.41 1.47
N ARG A 19 -12.29 -1.46 2.36
CA ARG A 19 -12.39 -0.87 3.71
C ARG A 19 -12.61 0.63 3.63
N SER A 20 -11.84 1.32 2.81
CA SER A 20 -11.94 2.76 2.64
C SER A 20 -13.29 3.21 2.07
N VAL A 21 -13.86 2.45 1.13
CA VAL A 21 -15.24 2.70 0.64
C VAL A 21 -16.25 2.58 1.78
N ALA A 22 -16.12 1.55 2.62
CA ALA A 22 -17.04 1.34 3.75
C ALA A 22 -16.94 2.45 4.81
N VAL A 23 -15.74 3.00 5.02
CA VAL A 23 -15.48 4.04 6.02
C VAL A 23 -15.87 5.43 5.50
N CYS A 24 -15.49 5.77 4.27
CA CYS A 24 -15.71 7.11 3.71
C CYS A 24 -17.04 7.28 2.99
N ASN A 25 -17.77 6.19 2.73
CA ASN A 25 -19.07 6.22 2.07
C ASN A 25 -19.08 6.97 0.71
N ILE A 26 -17.98 6.85 -0.05
CA ILE A 26 -17.83 7.41 -1.41
C ILE A 26 -17.42 6.32 -2.39
N SER A 27 -17.53 6.60 -3.69
CA SER A 27 -17.27 5.60 -4.74
C SER A 27 -15.82 5.10 -4.71
N LYS A 28 -15.64 3.82 -5.07
CA LYS A 28 -14.33 3.18 -5.16
C LYS A 28 -13.35 3.95 -6.05
N ASP A 29 -13.82 4.49 -7.18
CA ASP A 29 -13.00 5.27 -8.10
C ASP A 29 -12.48 6.56 -7.46
N LYS A 30 -13.30 7.25 -6.67
CA LYS A 30 -12.88 8.44 -5.92
C LYS A 30 -11.86 8.09 -4.85
N ILE A 31 -12.09 7.01 -4.10
CA ILE A 31 -11.13 6.51 -3.10
C ILE A 31 -9.79 6.19 -3.76
N HIS A 32 -9.81 5.47 -4.87
CA HIS A 32 -8.61 5.09 -5.61
C HIS A 32 -7.84 6.33 -6.10
N ASN A 33 -8.52 7.30 -6.72
CA ASN A 33 -7.91 8.57 -7.13
C ASN A 33 -7.34 9.36 -5.94
N GLY A 34 -8.06 9.36 -4.81
CA GLY A 34 -7.60 9.97 -3.57
C GLY A 34 -6.31 9.33 -3.07
N PHE A 35 -6.22 7.99 -3.10
CA PHE A 35 -4.99 7.29 -2.72
C PHE A 35 -3.83 7.52 -3.68
N ILE A 36 -4.08 7.60 -5.00
CA ILE A 36 -3.03 7.91 -5.99
C ILE A 36 -2.35 9.24 -5.64
N LEU A 37 -3.09 10.20 -5.09
CA LEU A 37 -2.54 11.48 -4.65
C LEU A 37 -1.98 11.41 -3.22
N ALA A 38 -2.71 10.79 -2.29
CA ALA A 38 -2.39 10.79 -0.87
C ALA A 38 -1.15 9.93 -0.55
N LEU A 39 -1.04 8.72 -1.10
CA LEU A 39 0.05 7.78 -0.78
C LEU A 39 1.44 8.39 -1.05
N PRO A 40 1.75 8.90 -2.26
CA PRO A 40 3.05 9.52 -2.51
C PRO A 40 3.25 10.79 -1.66
N THR A 41 2.19 11.56 -1.42
CA THR A 41 2.27 12.81 -0.66
C THR A 41 2.64 12.57 0.79
N ILE A 42 1.93 11.68 1.48
CA ILE A 42 2.22 11.32 2.88
C ILE A 42 3.59 10.65 2.98
N LEU A 43 3.95 9.80 2.02
CA LEU A 43 5.26 9.16 2.01
C LEU A 43 6.41 10.18 1.83
N ALA A 44 6.21 11.20 0.99
CA ALA A 44 7.17 12.29 0.83
C ALA A 44 7.32 13.16 2.08
N ILE A 45 6.25 13.31 2.87
CA ILE A 45 6.29 13.95 4.18
C ILE A 45 7.05 13.08 5.17
N MET A 46 6.70 11.80 5.28
CA MET A 46 7.38 10.82 6.13
C MET A 46 8.88 10.75 5.85
N LYS A 47 9.32 10.92 4.59
CA LYS A 47 10.75 10.95 4.22
C LYS A 47 11.57 12.01 4.96
N LYS A 48 10.94 13.08 5.44
CA LYS A 48 11.62 14.15 6.21
C LYS A 48 11.86 13.74 7.66
N GLU A 49 11.17 12.71 8.14
CA GLU A 49 11.28 12.21 9.50
C GLU A 49 12.44 11.24 9.70
N LYS A 50 12.86 11.10 10.97
CA LYS A 50 13.91 10.14 11.35
C LYS A 50 13.35 8.78 11.73
N SER A 51 12.11 8.74 12.21
CA SER A 51 11.40 7.55 12.66
C SER A 51 9.93 7.86 12.86
N LEU A 52 9.08 6.83 12.80
CA LEU A 52 7.71 6.88 13.33
C LEU A 52 7.66 6.22 14.70
N GLU A 53 6.69 6.62 15.53
CA GLU A 53 6.36 5.85 16.72
C GLU A 53 5.96 4.42 16.34
N LYS A 54 6.40 3.44 17.14
CA LYS A 54 6.02 2.05 16.93
C LYS A 54 4.55 1.90 17.26
N ILE A 55 3.77 1.47 16.29
CA ILE A 55 2.36 1.18 16.49
C ILE A 55 2.24 -0.30 16.85
N GLU A 56 1.69 -0.58 18.04
CA GLU A 56 1.32 -1.93 18.47
C GLU A 56 0.01 -2.34 17.80
N THR A 57 0.11 -2.73 16.54
CA THR A 57 -0.98 -3.30 15.76
C THR A 57 -0.76 -4.78 15.55
N GLY A 58 -1.84 -5.48 15.20
CA GLY A 58 -1.76 -6.83 14.63
C GLY A 58 -1.00 -6.83 13.31
N ASP A 59 -1.22 -7.84 12.48
CA ASP A 59 -0.64 -7.79 11.15
C ASP A 59 -1.36 -6.80 10.21
N LEU A 60 -0.73 -6.44 9.09
CA LEU A 60 -1.27 -5.44 8.15
C LEU A 60 -2.67 -5.78 7.67
N ILE A 61 -2.98 -7.07 7.45
CA ILE A 61 -4.29 -7.51 6.98
C ILE A 61 -5.33 -7.33 8.08
N HIS A 62 -5.03 -7.82 9.28
CA HIS A 62 -5.88 -7.64 10.46
C HIS A 62 -6.11 -6.17 10.75
N PHE A 63 -5.07 -5.33 10.63
CA PHE A 63 -5.18 -3.89 10.81
C PHE A 63 -6.14 -3.25 9.80
N ILE A 64 -6.07 -3.63 8.52
CA ILE A 64 -6.98 -3.11 7.49
C ILE A 64 -8.43 -3.55 7.77
N GLU A 65 -8.64 -4.80 8.17
CA GLU A 65 -9.97 -5.39 8.24
C GLU A 65 -10.70 -5.11 9.56
N GLU A 66 -9.98 -5.13 10.68
CA GLU A 66 -10.56 -5.19 12.02
C GLU A 66 -10.24 -3.97 12.88
N GLU A 67 -9.12 -3.29 12.65
CA GLU A 67 -8.70 -2.16 13.48
C GLU A 67 -9.24 -0.80 13.02
N ASP A 68 -9.11 0.20 13.90
CA ASP A 68 -9.48 1.59 13.65
C ASP A 68 -8.33 2.33 12.94
N ILE A 69 -8.28 2.10 11.63
CA ILE A 69 -7.31 2.71 10.73
C ILE A 69 -7.42 4.25 10.67
N ILE A 70 -8.63 4.81 10.89
CA ILE A 70 -8.84 6.26 10.85
C ILE A 70 -8.18 6.91 12.06
N ASN A 71 -8.49 6.43 13.27
CA ASN A 71 -7.95 7.00 14.49
C ASN A 71 -6.42 6.84 14.57
N THR A 72 -5.91 5.68 14.14
CA THR A 72 -4.46 5.47 14.02
C THR A 72 -3.83 6.45 13.03
N GLY A 73 -4.48 6.62 11.89
CA GLY A 73 -4.04 7.53 10.85
C GLY A 73 -4.07 9.00 11.24
N GLU A 74 -5.09 9.42 11.98
CA GLU A 74 -5.23 10.78 12.51
C GLU A 74 -4.07 11.12 13.44
N LYS A 75 -3.72 10.23 14.37
CA LYS A 75 -2.56 10.41 15.27
C LYS A 75 -1.26 10.55 14.49
N VAL A 76 -1.01 9.61 13.58
CA VAL A 76 0.19 9.63 12.72
C VAL A 76 0.24 10.91 11.89
N LEU A 77 -0.88 11.33 11.32
CA LEU A 77 -0.93 12.54 10.50
C LEU A 77 -0.67 13.80 11.33
N HIS A 78 -1.20 13.85 12.57
CA HIS A 78 -0.95 14.94 13.51
C HIS A 78 0.53 15.06 13.89
N ASP A 79 1.22 13.93 14.06
CA ASP A 79 2.65 13.91 14.35
C ASP A 79 3.51 14.33 13.14
N LEU A 80 3.02 14.08 11.92
CA LEU A 80 3.72 14.36 10.67
C LEU A 80 3.51 15.78 10.12
N LEU A 81 2.36 16.37 10.39
CA LEU A 81 1.94 17.63 9.76
C LEU A 81 1.28 18.57 10.75
N GLU A 82 1.77 19.80 10.75
CA GLU A 82 1.07 20.93 11.36
C GLU A 82 -0.27 21.18 10.66
N GLU A 83 -1.25 21.67 11.42
CA GLU A 83 -2.63 21.89 10.95
C GLU A 83 -2.70 22.80 9.72
N GLU A 84 -1.84 23.82 9.61
CA GLU A 84 -1.80 24.72 8.44
C GLU A 84 -1.44 23.98 7.14
N HIS A 85 -0.55 22.98 7.21
CA HIS A 85 -0.18 22.17 6.05
C HIS A 85 -1.28 21.18 5.70
N LEU A 86 -1.99 20.66 6.71
CA LEU A 86 -3.13 19.79 6.50
C LEU A 86 -4.26 20.52 5.76
N GLU A 87 -4.56 21.77 6.11
CA GLU A 87 -5.56 22.58 5.38
C GLU A 87 -5.21 22.73 3.90
N LYS A 88 -3.95 23.05 3.57
CA LYS A 88 -3.49 23.13 2.17
C LYS A 88 -3.62 21.79 1.44
N LEU A 89 -3.45 20.67 2.15
CA LEU A 89 -3.61 19.35 1.55
C LEU A 89 -5.07 19.04 1.22
N LYS A 90 -6.02 19.48 2.04
CA LYS A 90 -7.45 19.26 1.83
C LYS A 90 -7.94 19.84 0.50
N ASP A 91 -7.38 20.97 0.08
CA ASP A 91 -7.71 21.63 -1.18
C ASP A 91 -7.39 20.77 -2.42
N PHE A 92 -6.44 19.83 -2.34
CA PHE A 92 -6.18 18.90 -3.44
C PHE A 92 -7.34 17.93 -3.68
N GLY A 93 -8.14 17.63 -2.65
CA GLY A 93 -9.34 16.80 -2.77
C GLY A 93 -10.32 17.40 -3.78
N ALA A 94 -10.48 18.73 -3.79
CA ALA A 94 -11.37 19.42 -4.71
C ALA A 94 -10.94 19.25 -6.18
N LEU A 95 -9.64 19.18 -6.46
CA LEU A 95 -9.11 19.00 -7.82
C LEU A 95 -9.47 17.63 -8.41
N ILE A 96 -9.68 16.62 -7.57
CA ILE A 96 -10.08 15.26 -7.96
C ILE A 96 -11.56 14.98 -7.68
N GLY A 97 -12.35 16.01 -7.38
CA GLY A 97 -13.80 15.90 -7.18
C GLY A 97 -14.20 15.17 -5.90
N ILE A 98 -13.37 15.26 -4.85
CA ILE A 98 -13.61 14.72 -3.51
C ILE A 98 -13.82 15.88 -2.55
N GLU A 99 -14.88 15.81 -1.75
CA GLU A 99 -15.17 16.81 -0.72
C GLU A 99 -14.09 16.81 0.37
N HIS A 100 -13.84 17.96 0.99
CA HIS A 100 -12.74 18.13 1.94
C HIS A 100 -12.79 17.11 3.09
N GLU A 101 -13.95 16.90 3.71
CA GLU A 101 -14.11 15.94 4.81
C GLU A 101 -13.76 14.51 4.39
N ASN A 102 -14.22 14.09 3.21
CA ASN A 102 -13.92 12.78 2.64
C ASN A 102 -12.43 12.64 2.30
N PHE A 103 -11.82 13.70 1.78
CA PHE A 103 -10.40 13.67 1.47
C PHE A 103 -9.53 13.63 2.73
N VAL A 104 -9.92 14.31 3.81
CA VAL A 104 -9.26 14.17 5.13
C VAL A 104 -9.27 12.73 5.61
N GLN A 105 -10.41 12.04 5.50
CA GLN A 105 -10.49 10.63 5.87
C GLN A 105 -9.56 9.76 5.03
N ILE A 106 -9.40 10.06 3.73
CA ILE A 106 -8.42 9.38 2.87
C ILE A 106 -6.98 9.66 3.36
N LEU A 107 -6.66 10.89 3.78
CA LEU A 107 -5.36 11.20 4.37
C LEU A 107 -5.11 10.43 5.68
N HIS A 108 -6.13 10.29 6.53
CA HIS A 108 -6.06 9.45 7.74
C HIS A 108 -5.82 7.98 7.36
N LEU A 109 -6.65 7.41 6.49
CA LEU A 109 -6.49 6.04 5.98
C LEU A 109 -5.08 5.79 5.45
N THR A 110 -4.58 6.72 4.64
CA THR A 110 -3.25 6.66 4.03
C THR A 110 -2.16 6.64 5.10
N SER A 111 -2.25 7.54 6.08
CA SER A 111 -1.24 7.67 7.15
C SER A 111 -1.22 6.45 8.07
N GLY A 112 -2.40 5.94 8.43
CA GLY A 112 -2.55 4.71 9.23
C GLY A 112 -2.03 3.49 8.47
N PHE A 113 -2.39 3.36 7.20
CA PHE A 113 -1.90 2.28 6.35
C PHE A 113 -0.36 2.30 6.19
N LEU A 114 0.22 3.45 5.84
CA LEU A 114 1.66 3.58 5.60
C LEU A 114 2.48 3.30 6.86
N SER A 115 2.04 3.81 8.01
CA SER A 115 2.75 3.60 9.27
C SER A 115 2.80 2.12 9.67
N VAL A 116 1.70 1.38 9.51
CA VAL A 116 1.67 -0.07 9.77
C VAL A 116 2.48 -0.84 8.74
N LEU A 117 2.37 -0.51 7.44
CA LEU A 117 3.17 -1.11 6.38
C LEU A 117 4.67 -0.97 6.65
N ILE A 118 5.12 0.25 6.95
CA ILE A 118 6.54 0.54 7.24
C ILE A 118 6.98 -0.23 8.49
N ASN A 119 6.17 -0.20 9.56
CA ASN A 119 6.48 -0.95 10.78
C ASN A 119 6.58 -2.45 10.55
N GLU A 120 5.72 -3.04 9.70
CA GLU A 120 5.83 -4.46 9.33
C GLU A 120 7.12 -4.77 8.57
N ILE A 121 7.52 -3.92 7.61
CA ILE A 121 8.77 -4.10 6.87
C ILE A 121 9.97 -4.01 7.82
N LEU A 122 9.98 -3.04 8.73
CA LEU A 122 11.02 -2.89 9.75
C LEU A 122 11.07 -4.08 10.72
N LYS A 123 9.92 -4.67 11.08
CA LYS A 123 9.86 -5.88 11.93
C LYS A 123 10.49 -7.10 11.26
N LYS A 124 10.56 -7.16 9.92
CA LYS A 124 11.19 -8.27 9.19
C LYS A 124 12.72 -8.24 9.24
N ASP A 125 13.34 -7.10 9.54
CA ASP A 125 14.79 -6.94 9.61
C ASP A 125 15.17 -5.74 10.49
N THR A 126 15.71 -6.03 11.67
CA THR A 126 16.02 -5.03 12.71
C THR A 126 17.15 -4.07 12.33
N ASN A 127 17.89 -4.36 11.25
CA ASN A 127 18.95 -3.48 10.76
C ASN A 127 18.45 -2.43 9.77
N LEU A 128 17.22 -2.57 9.26
CA LEU A 128 16.66 -1.61 8.31
C LEU A 128 16.40 -0.28 8.99
N GLN A 129 16.81 0.79 8.31
CA GLN A 129 16.48 2.14 8.74
C GLN A 129 15.15 2.57 8.14
N PHE A 130 14.39 3.37 8.88
CA PHE A 130 13.12 3.94 8.43
C PHE A 130 13.24 4.60 7.03
N ASN A 131 14.29 5.41 6.82
CA ASN A 131 14.52 6.09 5.55
C ASN A 131 14.81 5.15 4.39
N GLU A 132 15.41 3.98 4.63
CA GLU A 132 15.62 2.98 3.57
C GLU A 132 14.28 2.39 3.11
N VAL A 133 13.38 2.12 4.06
CA VAL A 133 12.02 1.65 3.75
C VAL A 133 11.25 2.71 2.97
N VAL A 134 11.26 3.96 3.43
CA VAL A 134 10.55 5.06 2.74
C VAL A 134 11.09 5.26 1.32
N LYS A 135 12.41 5.27 1.13
CA LYS A 135 13.02 5.36 -0.21
C LYS A 135 12.68 4.19 -1.11
N ASN A 136 12.52 2.99 -0.56
CA ASN A 136 12.06 1.85 -1.35
C ASN A 136 10.61 2.03 -1.79
N LEU A 137 9.73 2.45 -0.87
CA LEU A 137 8.33 2.70 -1.18
C LEU A 137 8.12 3.88 -2.16
N THR A 138 8.99 4.90 -2.16
CA THR A 138 8.96 5.98 -3.15
C THR A 138 9.51 5.57 -4.51
N GLY A 139 10.13 4.39 -4.63
CA GLY A 139 10.83 3.96 -5.83
C GLY A 139 12.13 4.72 -6.08
N GLU A 140 12.85 5.11 -5.03
CA GLU A 140 14.23 5.61 -5.15
C GLU A 140 15.25 4.47 -5.03
N GLU A 141 14.93 3.45 -4.23
CA GLU A 141 15.74 2.25 -4.02
C GLU A 141 14.91 0.99 -4.26
N ASN A 142 15.51 -0.14 -4.63
CA ASN A 142 14.78 -1.37 -5.03
C ASN A 142 15.17 -2.62 -4.22
N ASN A 143 15.99 -2.44 -3.19
CA ASN A 143 16.57 -3.50 -2.38
C ASN A 143 15.56 -4.19 -1.44
N LEU A 144 14.37 -3.60 -1.20
CA LEU A 144 13.37 -4.15 -0.28
C LEU A 144 12.11 -4.70 -0.97
N ASN A 145 12.08 -4.79 -2.31
CA ASN A 145 10.90 -5.25 -3.06
C ASN A 145 10.35 -6.59 -2.55
N ARG A 146 11.24 -7.56 -2.29
CA ARG A 146 10.83 -8.87 -1.76
C ARG A 146 10.17 -8.74 -0.38
N LYS A 147 10.70 -7.90 0.51
CA LYS A 147 10.14 -7.69 1.86
C LYS A 147 8.80 -6.96 1.78
N PHE A 148 8.69 -5.95 0.91
CA PHE A 148 7.44 -5.26 0.60
C PHE A 148 6.37 -6.25 0.12
N THR A 149 6.67 -7.09 -0.88
CA THR A 149 5.71 -8.09 -1.38
C THR A 149 5.35 -9.13 -0.32
N GLN A 150 6.30 -9.56 0.53
CA GLN A 150 6.02 -10.50 1.63
C GLN A 150 5.10 -9.92 2.72
N VAL A 151 5.08 -8.60 2.89
CA VAL A 151 4.15 -7.92 3.78
C VAL A 151 2.76 -7.82 3.14
N LEU A 152 2.70 -7.59 1.83
CA LEU A 152 1.43 -7.48 1.09
C LEU A 152 0.75 -8.82 0.77
N VAL A 153 1.48 -9.95 0.75
CA VAL A 153 0.94 -11.26 0.40
C VAL A 153 1.05 -12.19 1.61
N LYS A 154 -0.10 -12.58 2.18
CA LYS A 154 -0.17 -13.59 3.25
C LYS A 154 -0.73 -14.90 2.70
N ASN A 155 -0.25 -16.02 3.23
CA ASN A 155 -0.49 -17.40 2.78
C ASN A 155 -1.97 -17.86 2.72
N SER A 156 -2.94 -16.98 2.90
CA SER A 156 -4.39 -17.24 2.85
C SER A 156 -5.07 -16.75 1.57
N ASP A 157 -4.33 -16.14 0.63
CA ASP A 157 -4.89 -15.70 -0.65
C ASP A 157 -5.09 -16.88 -1.62
N SER A 158 -6.26 -16.94 -2.26
CA SER A 158 -6.67 -18.06 -3.14
C SER A 158 -5.77 -18.18 -4.38
N PRO A 159 -5.45 -19.40 -4.85
CA PRO A 159 -4.50 -19.68 -5.94
C PRO A 159 -4.98 -19.26 -7.35
N GLY A 160 -5.99 -18.38 -7.47
CA GLY A 160 -6.63 -18.03 -8.73
C GLY A 160 -6.45 -16.57 -9.18
N ILE A 161 -5.79 -15.70 -8.42
CA ILE A 161 -5.62 -14.28 -8.76
C ILE A 161 -4.17 -13.86 -8.47
N VAL A 162 -3.43 -13.61 -9.55
CA VAL A 162 -2.03 -13.11 -9.65
C VAL A 162 -1.02 -13.84 -8.75
N ASP A 163 -0.64 -15.02 -9.24
CA ASP A 163 0.61 -15.74 -9.07
C ASP A 163 1.74 -15.02 -8.32
N SER A 164 1.93 -15.41 -7.05
CA SER A 164 3.21 -15.46 -6.33
C SER A 164 4.01 -14.15 -6.21
N ALA A 165 4.62 -13.95 -5.04
CA ALA A 165 5.61 -12.89 -4.82
C ALA A 165 6.76 -12.87 -5.86
N GLU A 166 6.94 -13.95 -6.63
CA GLU A 166 7.89 -14.08 -7.73
C GLU A 166 7.51 -13.29 -9.00
N GLN A 167 6.23 -13.12 -9.37
CA GLN A 167 5.88 -12.37 -10.59
C GLN A 167 5.95 -10.85 -10.41
N ILE A 168 5.69 -10.34 -9.20
CA ILE A 168 5.81 -8.90 -8.88
C ILE A 168 7.29 -8.48 -8.79
N SER A 169 8.18 -9.40 -8.36
CA SER A 169 9.62 -9.12 -8.20
C SER A 169 10.43 -9.26 -9.49
N LEU A 170 9.90 -9.96 -10.51
CA LEU A 170 10.57 -10.16 -11.79
C LEU A 170 9.91 -9.27 -12.84
N ASN A 171 10.46 -8.08 -13.05
CA ASN A 171 10.38 -7.39 -14.34
C ASN A 171 10.83 -8.40 -15.41
N ARG A 172 9.90 -9.11 -16.05
CA ARG A 172 10.21 -9.88 -17.24
C ARG A 172 10.41 -8.90 -18.38
N ASP A 173 11.67 -8.77 -18.79
CA ASP A 173 11.98 -8.65 -20.20
C ASP A 173 11.21 -9.76 -20.93
N ASN A 174 10.40 -9.34 -21.91
CA ASN A 174 9.70 -10.23 -22.82
C ASN A 174 10.72 -11.01 -23.65
N ASP A 175 11.19 -12.14 -23.14
CA ASP A 175 11.63 -13.22 -24.01
C ASP A 175 10.55 -14.29 -24.04
N LYS A 176 10.00 -14.37 -25.25
CA LYS A 176 9.12 -15.41 -25.76
C LYS A 176 9.66 -16.77 -25.37
N ASP A 177 8.79 -17.63 -24.88
CA ASP A 177 8.66 -18.96 -25.47
C ASP A 177 7.24 -19.44 -25.20
N ASP A 178 6.47 -19.45 -26.30
CA ASP A 178 5.22 -20.18 -26.45
C ASP A 178 5.49 -21.66 -26.19
N GLU A 179 4.90 -22.25 -25.14
CA GLU A 179 4.39 -23.62 -25.27
C GLU A 179 3.02 -23.74 -24.58
N SER A 180 2.04 -24.01 -25.44
CA SER A 180 0.62 -24.15 -25.12
C SER A 180 0.32 -25.26 -24.12
N ILE A 181 -0.56 -24.90 -23.21
CA ILE A 181 -1.43 -25.78 -22.44
C ILE A 181 -2.45 -26.42 -23.42
N LEU A 182 -2.61 -27.75 -23.34
CA LEU A 182 -3.68 -28.58 -23.94
C LEU A 182 -3.66 -28.83 -25.47
N GLY A 183 -3.27 -30.06 -25.82
CA GLY A 183 -3.59 -30.71 -27.11
C GLY A 183 -3.22 -32.19 -27.06
N GLY A 184 -4.16 -33.07 -26.70
CA GLY A 184 -3.90 -34.49 -26.48
C GLY A 184 -3.48 -35.25 -27.74
N PHE A 185 -2.80 -36.39 -27.56
CA PHE A 185 -2.95 -37.56 -28.43
C PHE A 185 -2.52 -38.83 -27.69
N THR A 186 -3.39 -39.82 -27.77
CA THR A 186 -3.26 -41.23 -27.43
C THR A 186 -2.04 -41.90 -28.10
N GLY A 187 -1.31 -42.75 -27.36
CA GLY A 187 -0.30 -43.64 -27.93
C GLY A 187 0.10 -44.72 -26.92
N GLY A 188 -0.42 -45.93 -27.14
CA GLY A 188 -0.28 -47.05 -26.21
C GLY A 188 1.09 -47.71 -26.17
N ARG A 189 1.29 -48.45 -25.08
CA ARG A 189 1.99 -49.72 -25.03
C ARG A 189 1.27 -50.64 -24.05
#